data_AF-A0A6I1E4K1-F1
#
_entry.id   AF-A0A6I1E4K1-F1
#
_cell.length_a   1.000
_cell.length_b   1.000
_cell.length_c   1.000
_cell.angle_alpha   90.00
_cell.angle_beta   90.00
_cell.angle_gamma   90.00
#
_symmetry.space_group_name_H-M   'P 1'
#
loop_
_entity.id
_entity.type
_entity.pdbx_description
1 polymer ?
#
loop_
_entity_poly.entity_id
_entity_poly.type
_entity_poly.pdbx_seq_one_letter_code
_entity_poly.pdbx_strand_id
1 'polypeptide(L)'
;MLIVRVIYYCIVFICIGISAYLTYFGFLSTFHELTLPFTAVIALGLLGADYLIQKYRENGQSLRPAFVLFSIAAFFSLLSNFNFLYTNFMRSDVAAIALREQFDNFRDDLTSTKGALLDLKSVKDESSRRDIIVAELKNMKKQMDDPNRSGCGALCRDHIKNINGQLTVSPTNLAIPSLNSSATARDKFYETYSGLVFSAMDAEPSADEYVRVRLINDKIDRALTEFSSPEVAIQSNKGLDVLGELSEISLEIERSANSILPEDKSAAHTFINPGLGRLGEIVYSLQNGFIDRPNLSATILSIIASLVVDIFPVLFALIALRPGILREKTEIDDLL
;
A
#
# COMPACT_ATOMS: atom_id res chain seq x y z
N MET A 1 40.27 -32.57 22.46
CA MET A 1 39.59 -31.38 23.05
C MET A 1 39.72 -30.12 22.20
N LEU A 2 40.91 -29.75 21.70
CA LEU A 2 41.07 -28.54 20.88
C LEU A 2 40.13 -28.49 19.65
N ILE A 3 40.06 -29.59 18.89
CA ILE A 3 39.18 -29.70 17.70
C ILE A 3 37.71 -29.46 18.07
N VAL A 4 37.23 -30.07 19.17
CA VAL A 4 35.84 -29.91 19.63
C VAL A 4 35.56 -28.46 20.04
N ARG A 5 36.51 -27.79 20.69
CA ARG A 5 36.38 -26.35 21.03
C ARG A 5 36.33 -25.48 19.77
N VAL A 6 37.19 -25.74 18.79
CA VAL A 6 37.19 -25.00 17.53
C VAL A 6 35.84 -25.16 16.80
N ILE A 7 35.35 -26.40 16.68
CA ILE A 7 34.04 -26.68 16.07
C ILE A 7 32.92 -25.97 16.84
N TYR A 8 32.95 -26.02 18.17
CA TYR A 8 31.98 -25.32 19.01
C TYR A 8 31.96 -23.81 18.72
N TYR A 9 33.12 -23.16 18.72
CA TYR A 9 33.17 -21.71 18.45
C TYR A 9 32.76 -21.37 17.01
N CYS A 10 33.07 -22.21 16.03
CA CYS A 10 32.53 -22.04 14.66
C CYS A 10 31.00 -22.04 14.67
N ILE A 11 30.37 -23.00 15.37
CA ILE A 11 28.91 -23.07 15.51
C ILE A 11 28.38 -21.82 16.22
N VAL A 12 28.97 -21.43 17.35
CA VAL A 12 28.59 -20.24 18.11
C VAL A 12 28.64 -18.99 17.24
N PHE A 13 29.74 -18.75 16.52
CA PHE A 13 29.84 -17.57 15.66
C PHE A 13 28.84 -17.56 14.50
N ILE A 14 28.57 -18.72 13.89
CA ILE A 14 27.57 -18.82 12.81
C ILE A 14 26.16 -18.56 13.36
N CYS A 15 25.78 -19.24 14.44
CA CYS A 15 24.46 -19.12 15.05
C CYS A 15 24.22 -17.70 15.59
N ILE A 16 25.18 -17.12 16.31
CA ILE A 16 25.09 -15.74 16.80
C ILE A 16 25.10 -14.75 15.64
N GLY A 17 25.87 -14.99 14.57
CA GLY A 17 25.85 -14.15 13.38
C GLY A 17 24.48 -14.11 12.70
N ILE A 18 23.87 -15.28 12.51
CA ILE A 18 22.49 -15.40 11.99
C ILE A 18 21.51 -14.73 12.96
N SER A 19 21.60 -15.02 14.25
CA SER A 19 20.72 -14.47 15.27
C SER A 19 20.80 -12.94 15.34
N ALA A 20 22.01 -12.37 15.29
CA ALA A 20 22.23 -10.93 15.26
C ALA A 20 21.67 -10.28 13.99
N TYR A 21 21.80 -10.92 12.83
CA TYR A 21 21.19 -10.47 11.58
C TYR A 21 19.66 -10.43 11.70
N LEU A 22 19.05 -11.53 12.16
CA LEU A 22 17.61 -11.64 12.35
C LEU A 22 17.11 -10.63 13.41
N THR A 23 17.88 -10.45 14.49
CA THR A 23 17.58 -9.50 15.56
C THR A 23 17.60 -8.06 15.06
N TYR A 24 18.61 -7.70 14.28
CA TYR A 24 18.72 -6.36 13.70
C TYR A 24 17.49 -6.00 12.88
N PHE A 25 17.14 -6.84 11.89
CA PHE A 25 15.96 -6.56 11.07
C PHE A 25 14.64 -6.75 11.81
N GLY A 26 14.61 -7.61 12.83
CA GLY A 26 13.47 -7.80 13.72
C GLY A 26 13.20 -6.63 14.65
N PHE A 27 14.16 -5.73 14.86
CA PHE A 27 13.98 -4.54 15.68
C PHE A 27 14.06 -3.22 14.91
N LEU A 28 14.46 -3.25 13.63
CA LEU A 28 14.70 -2.06 12.82
C LEU A 28 13.52 -1.08 12.79
N SER A 29 12.31 -1.62 12.65
CA SER A 29 11.05 -0.84 12.64
C SER A 29 10.67 -0.27 14.01
N THR A 30 11.15 -0.87 15.09
CA THR A 30 10.71 -0.58 16.46
C THR A 30 11.70 0.36 17.17
N PHE A 31 13.00 0.14 16.99
CA PHE A 31 14.05 0.88 17.69
C PHE A 31 14.84 1.84 16.78
N HIS A 32 14.69 1.74 15.45
CA HIS A 32 15.35 2.62 14.48
C HIS A 32 16.85 2.81 14.76
N GLU A 33 17.30 4.01 15.13
CA GLU A 33 18.70 4.33 15.41
C GLU A 33 19.31 3.52 16.57
N LEU A 34 18.47 3.05 17.51
CA LEU A 34 18.89 2.23 18.65
C LEU A 34 18.99 0.74 18.32
N THR A 35 18.61 0.32 17.11
CA THR A 35 18.59 -1.09 16.71
C THR A 35 19.98 -1.73 16.78
N LEU A 36 21.00 -1.01 16.27
CA LEU A 36 22.38 -1.51 16.25
C LEU A 36 22.95 -1.75 17.66
N PRO A 37 22.94 -0.76 18.58
CA PRO A 37 23.45 -0.99 19.93
C PRO A 37 22.66 -2.07 20.68
N PHE A 38 21.35 -2.15 20.49
CA PHE A 38 20.52 -3.18 21.15
C PHE A 38 20.86 -4.59 20.64
N THR A 39 21.02 -4.74 19.32
CA THR A 39 21.44 -5.99 18.69
C THR A 39 22.83 -6.42 19.18
N ALA A 40 23.76 -5.48 19.31
CA ALA A 40 25.11 -5.77 19.81
C ALA A 40 25.08 -6.28 21.26
N VAL A 41 24.25 -5.68 22.12
CA VAL A 41 24.10 -6.12 23.52
C VAL A 41 23.55 -7.56 23.59
N ILE A 42 22.55 -7.89 22.77
CA ILE A 42 21.99 -9.25 22.71
C ILE A 42 23.01 -10.25 22.19
N ALA A 43 23.71 -9.93 21.09
CA ALA A 43 24.73 -10.80 20.52
C ALA A 43 25.89 -11.07 21.50
N LEU A 44 26.35 -10.04 22.22
CA LEU A 44 27.35 -10.18 23.28
C LEU A 44 26.81 -10.98 24.47
N GLY A 45 25.53 -10.82 24.82
CA GLY A 45 24.86 -11.61 25.84
C GLY A 45 24.82 -13.10 25.51
N LEU A 46 24.44 -13.46 24.27
CA LEU A 46 24.46 -14.84 23.78
C LEU A 46 25.88 -15.41 23.75
N LEU A 47 26.84 -14.65 23.20
CA LEU A 47 28.24 -15.07 23.16
C LEU A 47 28.82 -15.30 24.56
N GLY A 48 28.53 -14.39 25.48
CA GLY A 48 28.92 -14.49 26.87
C GLY A 48 28.30 -15.69 27.56
N ALA A 49 27.03 -15.98 27.30
CA ALA A 49 26.36 -17.16 27.83
C ALA A 49 26.98 -18.46 27.31
N ASP A 50 27.20 -18.57 25.99
CA ASP A 50 27.85 -19.74 25.38
C ASP A 50 29.27 -19.96 25.91
N TYR A 51 30.05 -18.88 26.09
CA TYR A 51 31.36 -18.94 26.72
C TYR A 51 31.29 -19.48 28.16
N LEU A 52 30.35 -18.97 28.96
CA LEU A 52 30.16 -19.41 30.34
C LEU A 52 29.68 -20.86 30.42
N ILE A 53 28.77 -21.28 29.54
CA ILE A 53 28.30 -22.68 29.47
C ILE A 53 29.48 -23.61 29.22
N GLN A 54 30.33 -23.29 28.24
CA GLN A 54 31.53 -24.07 27.96
C GLN A 54 32.46 -24.13 29.17
N LYS A 55 32.83 -22.97 29.74
CA LYS A 55 33.75 -22.88 30.87
C LYS A 55 33.25 -23.64 32.09
N TYR A 56 31.97 -23.47 32.44
CA TYR A 56 31.38 -24.13 33.59
C TYR A 56 31.19 -25.62 33.37
N ARG A 57 30.86 -26.07 32.15
CA ARG A 57 30.84 -27.50 31.82
C ARG A 57 32.21 -28.13 32.00
N GLU A 58 33.24 -27.55 31.41
CA GLU A 58 34.61 -28.10 31.48
C GLU A 58 35.12 -28.19 32.93
N ASN A 59 34.76 -27.22 33.77
CA ASN A 59 35.15 -27.15 35.17
C ASN A 59 34.20 -27.89 36.14
N GLY A 60 33.11 -28.50 35.64
CA GLY A 60 32.10 -29.15 36.49
C GLY A 60 31.36 -28.18 37.44
N GLN A 61 31.29 -26.89 37.07
CA GLN A 61 30.61 -25.86 37.84
C GLN A 61 29.12 -25.78 37.51
N SER A 62 28.34 -25.10 38.37
CA SER A 62 26.91 -24.91 38.14
C SER A 62 26.65 -24.08 36.89
N LEU A 63 25.80 -24.60 35.99
CA LEU A 63 25.41 -23.89 34.76
C LEU A 63 24.34 -22.82 34.97
N ARG A 64 23.78 -22.69 36.18
CA ARG A 64 22.68 -21.77 36.49
C ARG A 64 22.93 -20.32 36.04
N PRO A 65 24.03 -19.64 36.42
CA PRO A 65 24.28 -18.27 35.99
C PRO A 65 24.39 -18.12 34.47
N ALA A 66 24.97 -19.11 33.78
CA ALA A 66 25.09 -19.09 32.33
C ALA A 66 23.71 -19.24 31.66
N PHE A 67 22.85 -20.12 32.18
CA PHE A 67 21.48 -20.25 31.70
C PHE A 67 20.61 -19.03 31.98
N VAL A 68 20.79 -18.34 33.11
CA VAL A 68 20.05 -17.08 33.37
C VAL A 68 20.43 -16.02 32.35
N LEU A 69 21.72 -15.83 32.09
CA LEU A 69 22.20 -14.90 31.06
C LEU A 69 21.66 -15.29 29.68
N PHE A 70 21.74 -16.58 29.33
CA PHE A 70 21.18 -17.12 28.10
C PHE A 70 19.68 -16.81 27.98
N SER A 71 18.88 -17.12 28.99
CA SER A 71 17.43 -16.92 28.95
C SER A 71 17.03 -15.46 28.73
N ILE A 72 17.75 -14.51 29.33
CA ILE A 72 17.49 -13.08 29.14
C ILE A 72 17.80 -12.68 27.70
N ALA A 73 18.99 -13.01 27.19
CA ALA A 73 19.38 -12.65 25.83
C ALA A 73 18.52 -13.36 24.77
N ALA A 74 18.29 -14.66 24.96
CA ALA A 74 17.47 -15.49 24.08
C ALA A 74 16.00 -15.06 24.06
N PHE A 75 15.45 -14.51 25.15
CA PHE A 75 14.08 -13.98 25.13
C PHE A 75 13.94 -12.80 24.16
N PHE A 76 14.83 -11.82 24.23
CA PHE A 76 14.79 -10.66 23.33
C PHE A 76 15.13 -11.06 21.89
N SER A 77 16.12 -11.93 21.71
CA SER A 77 16.46 -12.52 20.42
C SER A 77 15.28 -13.28 19.80
N LEU A 78 14.57 -14.08 20.59
CA LEU A 78 13.39 -14.83 20.14
C LEU A 78 12.30 -13.88 19.63
N LEU A 79 12.01 -12.80 20.35
CA LEU A 79 11.00 -11.82 19.94
C LEU A 79 11.35 -11.15 18.62
N SER A 80 12.60 -10.70 18.45
CA SER A 80 13.04 -10.08 17.20
C SER A 80 13.12 -11.07 16.04
N ASN A 81 13.68 -12.26 16.28
CA ASN A 81 13.80 -13.29 15.26
C ASN A 81 12.42 -13.74 14.79
N PHE A 82 11.48 -13.91 15.73
CA PHE A 82 10.09 -14.23 15.41
C PHE A 82 9.47 -13.13 14.58
N ASN A 83 9.60 -11.87 14.99
CA ASN A 83 9.06 -10.72 14.27
C ASN A 83 9.55 -10.67 12.81
N PHE A 84 10.86 -10.81 12.60
CA PHE A 84 11.44 -10.77 11.25
C PHE A 84 10.99 -11.95 10.38
N LEU A 85 11.10 -13.18 10.91
CA LEU A 85 10.74 -14.39 10.16
C LEU A 85 9.25 -14.44 9.86
N TYR A 86 8.40 -14.08 10.84
CA TYR A 86 6.96 -14.04 10.67
C TYR A 86 6.57 -13.00 9.62
N THR A 87 7.17 -11.82 9.68
CA THR A 87 6.97 -10.77 8.67
C THR A 87 7.35 -11.25 7.28
N ASN A 88 8.48 -11.96 7.13
CA ASN A 88 8.91 -12.47 5.82
C ASN A 88 8.01 -13.59 5.28
N PHE A 89 7.57 -14.54 6.12
CA PHE A 89 6.62 -15.58 5.69
C PHE A 89 5.23 -15.01 5.38
N MET A 90 4.82 -13.96 6.08
CA MET A 90 3.59 -13.25 5.76
C MET A 90 3.72 -12.47 4.45
N ARG A 91 4.88 -11.82 4.20
CA ARG A 91 5.15 -11.08 2.95
C ARG A 91 5.15 -11.99 1.72
N SER A 92 5.59 -13.25 1.82
CA SER A 92 5.76 -14.12 0.65
C SER A 92 4.44 -14.59 0.03
N ASP A 93 3.40 -14.91 0.82
CA ASP A 93 2.19 -15.54 0.28
C ASP A 93 0.87 -14.90 0.75
N VAL A 94 0.74 -14.58 2.04
CA VAL A 94 -0.57 -14.17 2.60
C VAL A 94 -0.80 -12.67 2.50
N ALA A 95 0.23 -11.84 2.69
CA ALA A 95 0.14 -10.40 2.51
C ALA A 95 -0.13 -10.04 1.05
N ALA A 96 0.42 -10.78 0.09
CA ALA A 96 0.15 -10.55 -1.32
C ALA A 96 -1.31 -10.86 -1.68
N ILE A 97 -1.88 -11.94 -1.14
CA ILE A 97 -3.30 -12.28 -1.32
C ILE A 97 -4.19 -11.24 -0.65
N ALA A 98 -3.94 -10.92 0.62
CA ALA A 98 -4.72 -9.93 1.35
C ALA A 98 -4.62 -8.54 0.71
N LEU A 99 -3.43 -8.11 0.28
CA LEU A 99 -3.22 -6.84 -0.41
C LEU A 99 -3.97 -6.80 -1.74
N ARG A 100 -3.92 -7.88 -2.53
CA ARG A 100 -4.70 -7.99 -3.77
C ARG A 100 -6.19 -7.86 -3.52
N GLU A 101 -6.71 -8.57 -2.52
CA GLU A 101 -8.11 -8.48 -2.13
C GLU A 101 -8.50 -7.04 -1.72
N GLN A 102 -7.65 -6.34 -0.96
CA GLN A 102 -7.90 -4.94 -0.60
C GLN A 102 -7.86 -3.99 -1.82
N PHE A 103 -6.95 -4.23 -2.78
CA PHE A 103 -6.91 -3.48 -4.04
C PHE A 103 -8.15 -3.74 -4.90
N ASP A 104 -8.59 -4.99 -4.98
CA ASP A 104 -9.77 -5.37 -5.75
C ASP A 104 -11.03 -4.72 -5.13
N ASN A 105 -11.22 -4.84 -3.81
CA ASN A 105 -12.30 -4.16 -3.10
C ASN A 105 -12.28 -2.65 -3.33
N PHE A 106 -11.10 -2.00 -3.17
CA PHE A 106 -10.93 -0.58 -3.44
C PHE A 106 -11.37 -0.21 -4.86
N ARG A 107 -10.91 -0.95 -5.87
CA ARG A 107 -11.23 -0.67 -7.27
C ARG A 107 -12.68 -0.93 -7.60
N ASP A 108 -13.27 -1.98 -7.07
CA ASP A 108 -14.66 -2.34 -7.26
C ASP A 108 -15.57 -1.29 -6.63
N ASP A 109 -15.27 -0.84 -5.41
CA ASP A 109 -15.98 0.23 -4.73
C ASP A 109 -15.90 1.54 -5.51
N LEU A 110 -14.71 1.95 -5.95
CA LEU A 110 -14.53 3.16 -6.75
C LEU A 110 -15.28 3.08 -8.09
N THR A 111 -15.24 1.93 -8.76
CA THR A 111 -15.91 1.71 -10.05
C THR A 111 -17.43 1.71 -9.88
N SER A 112 -17.93 1.07 -8.82
CA SER A 112 -19.34 1.04 -8.46
C SER A 112 -19.86 2.44 -8.14
N THR A 113 -19.14 3.19 -7.30
CA THR A 113 -19.47 4.58 -6.95
C THR A 113 -19.45 5.50 -8.17
N LYS A 114 -18.45 5.36 -9.06
CA LYS A 114 -18.43 6.06 -10.35
C LYS A 114 -19.69 5.76 -11.17
N GLY A 115 -20.05 4.48 -11.25
CA GLY A 115 -21.26 4.03 -11.96
C GLY A 115 -22.52 4.67 -11.38
N ALA A 116 -22.68 4.66 -10.06
CA ALA A 116 -23.84 5.25 -9.37
C ALA A 116 -23.95 6.76 -9.61
N LEU A 117 -22.83 7.48 -9.55
CA LEU A 117 -22.78 8.93 -9.82
C LEU A 117 -23.15 9.26 -11.27
N LEU A 118 -22.63 8.49 -12.24
CA LEU A 118 -22.95 8.66 -13.66
C LEU A 118 -24.38 8.18 -14.01
N ASP A 119 -24.99 7.36 -13.16
CA ASP A 119 -26.36 6.88 -13.33
C ASP A 119 -27.42 7.92 -12.97
N LEU A 120 -27.04 8.97 -12.23
CA LEU A 120 -27.93 10.07 -11.83
C LEU A 120 -28.57 10.72 -13.06
N LYS A 121 -29.90 10.90 -12.99
CA LYS A 121 -30.69 11.41 -14.12
C LYS A 121 -30.24 12.82 -14.54
N SER A 122 -30.06 13.71 -13.57
CA SER A 122 -29.50 15.06 -13.72
C SER A 122 -28.19 15.06 -14.51
N VAL A 123 -27.27 14.16 -14.15
CA VAL A 123 -25.95 14.00 -14.79
C VAL A 123 -26.09 13.48 -16.22
N LYS A 124 -26.93 12.46 -16.45
CA LYS A 124 -27.18 11.91 -17.79
C LYS A 124 -27.83 12.91 -18.72
N ASP A 125 -28.85 13.61 -18.24
CA ASP A 125 -29.59 14.61 -19.00
C ASP A 125 -28.66 15.77 -19.36
N GLU A 126 -27.87 16.27 -18.40
CA GLU A 126 -26.89 17.32 -18.64
C GLU A 126 -25.78 16.86 -19.60
N SER A 127 -25.18 15.69 -19.39
CA SER A 127 -24.15 15.12 -20.28
C SER A 127 -24.68 15.00 -21.72
N SER A 128 -25.87 14.41 -21.88
CA SER A 128 -26.51 14.23 -23.20
C SER A 128 -26.78 15.57 -23.87
N ARG A 129 -27.25 16.56 -23.11
CA ARG A 129 -27.47 17.92 -23.62
C ARG A 129 -26.18 18.57 -24.08
N ARG A 130 -25.11 18.47 -23.28
CA ARG A 130 -23.78 19.00 -23.63
C ARG A 130 -23.25 18.32 -24.90
N ASP A 131 -23.39 17.01 -25.04
CA ASP A 131 -22.98 16.26 -26.24
C ASP A 131 -23.75 16.70 -27.49
N ILE A 132 -25.07 16.91 -27.39
CA ILE A 132 -25.89 17.46 -28.46
C ILE A 132 -25.39 18.84 -28.88
N ILE A 133 -25.16 19.75 -27.92
CA ILE A 133 -24.69 21.10 -28.21
C ILE A 133 -23.31 21.07 -28.89
N VAL A 134 -22.37 20.26 -28.40
CA VAL A 134 -21.04 20.11 -29.00
C VAL A 134 -21.11 19.54 -30.42
N ALA A 135 -21.98 18.56 -30.66
CA ALA A 135 -22.21 18.00 -31.99
C ALA A 135 -22.80 19.04 -32.95
N GLU A 136 -23.80 19.81 -32.50
CA GLU A 136 -24.41 20.89 -33.29
C GLU A 136 -23.41 22.02 -33.58
N LEU A 137 -22.56 22.40 -32.62
CA LEU A 137 -21.48 23.38 -32.84
C LEU A 137 -20.50 22.89 -33.93
N LYS A 138 -20.09 21.62 -33.86
CA LYS A 138 -19.21 21.01 -34.86
C LYS A 138 -19.86 20.97 -36.25
N ASN A 139 -21.14 20.60 -36.33
CA ASN A 139 -21.89 20.58 -37.58
C ASN A 139 -22.08 22.00 -38.14
N MET A 140 -22.40 22.97 -37.29
CA MET A 140 -22.47 24.39 -37.64
C MET A 140 -21.16 24.88 -38.26
N LYS A 141 -20.01 24.58 -37.64
CA LYS A 141 -18.69 24.92 -38.18
C LYS A 141 -18.44 24.29 -39.55
N LYS A 142 -18.76 23.00 -39.69
CA LYS A 142 -18.64 22.28 -40.97
C LYS A 142 -19.47 22.93 -42.08
N GLN A 143 -20.71 23.35 -41.77
CA GLN A 143 -21.57 24.05 -42.75
C GLN A 143 -21.02 25.43 -43.11
N MET A 144 -20.47 26.16 -42.13
CA MET A 144 -19.86 27.47 -42.37
C MET A 144 -18.66 27.40 -43.31
N ASP A 145 -17.89 26.32 -43.24
CA ASP A 145 -16.68 26.11 -44.03
C ASP A 145 -16.89 25.31 -45.32
N ASP A 146 -18.13 25.07 -45.75
CA ASP A 146 -18.40 24.42 -47.04
C ASP A 146 -17.73 25.22 -48.18
N PRO A 147 -16.76 24.63 -48.92
CA PRO A 147 -16.03 25.34 -49.97
C PRO A 147 -16.93 25.86 -51.09
N ASN A 148 -18.06 25.19 -51.35
CA ASN A 148 -18.98 25.54 -52.42
C ASN A 148 -20.01 26.60 -51.98
N ARG A 149 -20.23 26.76 -50.67
CA ARG A 149 -21.27 27.62 -50.08
C ARG A 149 -20.85 28.19 -48.72
N SER A 150 -19.68 28.83 -48.69
CA SER A 150 -19.11 29.34 -47.44
C SER A 150 -20.01 30.38 -46.76
N GLY A 151 -19.96 30.46 -45.43
CA GLY A 151 -20.80 31.36 -44.63
C GLY A 151 -21.99 30.64 -43.97
N CYS A 152 -22.85 31.38 -43.26
CA CYS A 152 -23.93 30.76 -42.48
C CYS A 152 -25.28 30.84 -43.21
N GLY A 153 -25.52 29.85 -44.07
CA GLY A 153 -26.79 29.62 -44.77
C GLY A 153 -27.89 29.02 -43.89
N ALA A 154 -28.97 28.52 -44.50
CA ALA A 154 -30.14 27.98 -43.79
C ALA A 154 -29.78 26.86 -42.80
N LEU A 155 -29.02 25.85 -43.24
CA LEU A 155 -28.61 24.71 -42.40
C LEU A 155 -27.75 25.15 -41.20
N CYS A 156 -26.83 26.10 -41.40
CA CYS A 156 -26.05 26.67 -40.30
C CYS A 156 -26.95 27.38 -39.27
N ARG A 157 -27.97 28.11 -39.74
CA ARG A 157 -28.95 28.78 -38.86
C ARG A 157 -29.86 27.81 -38.13
N ASP A 158 -30.17 26.68 -38.73
CA ASP A 158 -30.91 25.60 -38.06
C ASP A 158 -30.10 25.02 -36.90
N HIS A 159 -28.79 24.79 -37.08
CA HIS A 159 -27.90 24.38 -35.98
C HIS A 159 -27.83 25.44 -34.86
N ILE A 160 -27.74 26.73 -35.19
CA ILE A 160 -27.80 27.82 -34.20
C ILE A 160 -29.11 27.76 -33.41
N LYS A 161 -30.24 27.57 -34.10
CA LYS A 161 -31.56 27.46 -33.48
C LYS A 161 -31.66 26.25 -32.55
N ASN A 162 -31.13 25.10 -32.98
CA ASN A 162 -31.10 23.88 -32.17
C ASN A 162 -30.28 24.08 -30.89
N ILE A 163 -29.08 24.67 -31.01
CA ILE A 163 -28.22 24.99 -29.86
C ILE A 163 -28.95 25.93 -28.90
N ASN A 164 -29.50 27.04 -29.41
CA ASN A 164 -30.21 28.01 -28.58
C ASN A 164 -31.44 27.42 -27.90
N GLY A 165 -32.10 26.44 -28.52
CA GLY A 165 -33.24 25.71 -27.93
C GLY A 165 -32.85 24.76 -26.78
N GLN A 166 -31.56 24.43 -26.63
CA GLN A 166 -31.05 23.65 -25.50
C GLN A 166 -30.58 24.52 -24.33
N LEU A 167 -30.48 25.84 -24.50
CA LEU A 167 -29.99 26.77 -23.50
C LEU A 167 -31.14 27.53 -22.84
N THR A 168 -31.02 27.76 -21.53
CA THR A 168 -31.96 28.64 -20.79
C THR A 168 -31.81 30.10 -21.20
N VAL A 169 -30.57 30.53 -21.50
CA VAL A 169 -30.25 31.87 -22.00
C VAL A 169 -29.54 31.74 -23.34
N SER A 170 -30.22 32.13 -24.42
CA SER A 170 -29.66 32.07 -25.76
C SER A 170 -28.68 33.23 -26.03
N PRO A 171 -27.49 32.97 -26.59
CA PRO A 171 -26.66 34.02 -27.16
C PRO A 171 -27.41 34.76 -28.28
N THR A 172 -27.68 36.05 -28.08
CA THR A 172 -28.41 36.90 -29.04
C THR A 172 -27.52 38.03 -29.57
N ASN A 173 -27.97 38.70 -30.65
CA ASN A 173 -27.35 39.91 -31.23
C ASN A 173 -25.95 39.75 -31.86
N LEU A 174 -25.57 38.54 -32.26
CA LEU A 174 -24.33 38.32 -33.01
C LEU A 174 -24.54 38.54 -34.51
N ALA A 175 -23.60 39.22 -35.15
CA ALA A 175 -23.60 39.38 -36.60
C ALA A 175 -23.26 38.05 -37.29
N ILE A 176 -24.30 37.32 -37.71
CA ILE A 176 -24.15 36.03 -38.40
C ILE A 176 -23.49 36.25 -39.78
N PRO A 177 -22.38 35.54 -40.10
CA PRO A 177 -21.68 35.70 -41.38
C PRO A 177 -22.61 35.48 -42.57
N SER A 178 -22.57 36.40 -43.54
CA SER A 178 -23.31 36.27 -44.80
C SER A 178 -22.77 35.11 -45.65
N LEU A 179 -23.53 34.73 -46.68
CA LEU A 179 -23.05 33.81 -47.71
C LEU A 179 -21.79 34.38 -48.38
N ASN A 180 -20.85 33.51 -48.72
CA ASN A 180 -19.52 33.81 -49.28
C ASN A 180 -18.66 34.75 -48.41
N SER A 181 -18.87 34.76 -47.09
CA SER A 181 -18.06 35.52 -46.15
C SER A 181 -16.63 34.98 -46.03
N SER A 182 -15.68 35.85 -45.69
CA SER A 182 -14.27 35.47 -45.53
C SER A 182 -14.05 34.47 -44.38
N ALA A 183 -13.01 33.64 -44.48
CA ALA A 183 -12.66 32.66 -43.44
C ALA A 183 -12.51 33.32 -42.06
N THR A 184 -11.79 34.45 -41.97
CA THR A 184 -11.61 35.21 -40.73
C THR A 184 -12.92 35.65 -40.09
N ALA A 185 -13.91 36.06 -40.88
CA ALA A 185 -15.22 36.46 -40.36
C ALA A 185 -15.99 35.26 -39.78
N ARG A 186 -15.87 34.09 -40.42
CA ARG A 186 -16.49 32.84 -39.97
C ARG A 186 -15.83 32.29 -38.71
N ASP A 187 -14.51 32.28 -38.66
CA ASP A 187 -13.75 31.81 -37.50
C ASP A 187 -14.03 32.68 -36.28
N LYS A 188 -13.97 34.01 -36.43
CA LYS A 188 -14.28 34.96 -35.35
C LYS A 188 -15.71 34.79 -34.83
N PHE A 189 -16.68 34.60 -35.72
CA PHE A 189 -18.07 34.32 -35.31
C PHE A 189 -18.16 33.00 -34.55
N TYR A 190 -17.57 31.93 -35.07
CA TYR A 190 -17.59 30.61 -34.44
C TYR A 190 -16.99 30.66 -33.03
N GLU A 191 -15.80 31.22 -32.87
CA GLU A 191 -15.13 31.35 -31.57
C GLU A 191 -15.97 32.16 -30.58
N THR A 192 -16.50 33.32 -31.01
CA THR A 192 -17.34 34.17 -30.16
C THR A 192 -18.63 33.45 -29.75
N TYR A 193 -19.33 32.82 -30.71
CA TYR A 193 -20.58 32.13 -30.45
C TYR A 193 -20.38 30.90 -29.55
N SER A 194 -19.41 30.04 -29.87
CA SER A 194 -19.09 28.86 -29.05
C SER A 194 -18.66 29.22 -27.63
N GLY A 195 -17.85 30.26 -27.45
CA GLY A 195 -17.50 30.77 -26.12
C GLY A 195 -18.70 31.24 -25.30
N LEU A 196 -19.65 31.93 -25.94
CA LEU A 196 -20.90 32.35 -25.30
C LEU A 196 -21.82 31.16 -24.98
N VAL A 197 -21.88 30.16 -25.87
CA VAL A 197 -22.63 28.92 -25.64
C VAL A 197 -22.06 28.16 -24.44
N PHE A 198 -20.75 27.96 -24.36
CA PHE A 198 -20.11 27.30 -23.21
C PHE A 198 -20.33 28.07 -21.91
N SER A 199 -20.21 29.40 -21.93
CA SER A 199 -20.49 30.24 -20.77
C SER A 199 -21.94 30.12 -20.31
N ALA A 200 -22.89 30.03 -21.24
CA ALA A 200 -24.30 29.83 -20.93
C ALA A 200 -24.57 28.43 -20.35
N MET A 201 -23.92 27.39 -20.87
CA MET A 201 -24.03 26.02 -20.33
C MET A 201 -23.52 25.92 -18.89
N ASP A 202 -22.44 26.62 -18.57
CA ASP A 202 -21.83 26.58 -17.23
C ASP A 202 -22.57 27.45 -16.21
N ALA A 203 -23.39 28.40 -16.66
CA ALA A 203 -24.23 29.24 -15.79
C ALA A 203 -25.54 28.57 -15.35
N GLU A 204 -25.84 27.37 -15.84
CA GLU A 204 -27.10 26.70 -15.53
C GLU A 204 -27.09 25.96 -14.17
N PRO A 205 -28.21 25.93 -13.43
CA PRO A 205 -28.28 25.21 -12.16
C PRO A 205 -27.97 23.71 -12.26
N SER A 206 -28.35 23.04 -13.36
CA SER A 206 -28.03 21.63 -13.60
C SER A 206 -26.52 21.39 -13.81
N ALA A 207 -25.76 22.44 -14.12
CA ALA A 207 -24.33 22.36 -14.28
C ALA A 207 -23.61 22.17 -12.94
N ASP A 208 -24.16 22.65 -11.82
CA ASP A 208 -23.50 22.54 -10.51
C ASP A 208 -23.36 21.07 -10.08
N GLU A 209 -24.46 20.31 -10.12
CA GLU A 209 -24.44 18.88 -9.78
C GLU A 209 -23.56 18.08 -10.76
N TYR A 210 -23.67 18.35 -12.06
CA TYR A 210 -22.84 17.72 -13.08
C TYR A 210 -21.33 18.00 -12.85
N VAL A 211 -20.97 19.24 -12.53
CA VAL A 211 -19.58 19.64 -12.25
C VAL A 211 -19.07 18.95 -10.99
N ARG A 212 -19.86 18.92 -9.91
CA ARG A 212 -19.48 18.21 -8.67
C ARG A 212 -19.25 16.72 -8.93
N VAL A 213 -20.14 16.07 -9.67
CA VAL A 213 -19.99 14.66 -10.06
C VAL A 213 -18.75 14.44 -10.91
N ARG A 214 -18.49 15.31 -11.88
CA ARG A 214 -17.29 15.25 -12.72
C ARG A 214 -16.01 15.36 -11.90
N LEU A 215 -15.94 16.28 -10.93
CA LEU A 215 -14.78 16.43 -10.06
C LEU A 215 -14.51 15.18 -9.22
N ILE A 216 -15.55 14.52 -8.73
CA ILE A 216 -15.42 13.26 -7.98
C ILE A 216 -14.97 12.13 -8.92
N ASN A 217 -15.55 12.03 -10.11
CA ASN A 217 -15.14 11.03 -11.11
C ASN A 217 -13.69 11.23 -11.57
N ASP A 218 -13.23 12.48 -11.72
CA ASP A 218 -11.83 12.78 -12.04
C ASP A 218 -10.89 12.35 -10.89
N LYS A 219 -11.33 12.46 -9.62
CA LYS A 219 -10.59 11.91 -8.47
C LYS A 219 -10.54 10.39 -8.52
N ILE A 220 -11.68 9.74 -8.79
CA ILE A 220 -11.76 8.28 -8.96
C ILE A 220 -10.81 7.81 -10.07
N ASP A 221 -10.82 8.45 -11.24
CA ASP A 221 -9.99 8.06 -12.38
C ASP A 221 -8.48 8.22 -12.10
N ARG A 222 -8.10 9.28 -11.39
CA ARG A 222 -6.73 9.43 -10.90
C ARG A 222 -6.35 8.31 -9.94
N ALA A 223 -7.20 8.00 -8.96
CA ALA A 223 -6.95 6.94 -7.99
C ALA A 223 -6.84 5.56 -8.66
N LEU A 224 -7.75 5.22 -9.58
CA LEU A 224 -7.71 3.97 -10.34
C LEU A 224 -6.46 3.86 -11.23
N THR A 225 -5.94 4.97 -11.72
CA THR A 225 -4.70 5.00 -12.51
C THR A 225 -3.48 4.83 -11.61
N GLU A 226 -3.41 5.56 -10.51
CA GLU A 226 -2.33 5.51 -9.53
C GLU A 226 -2.21 4.12 -8.89
N PHE A 227 -3.34 3.53 -8.51
CA PHE A 227 -3.43 2.22 -7.87
C PHE A 227 -3.87 1.13 -8.85
N SER A 228 -3.32 1.15 -10.06
CA SER A 228 -3.72 0.26 -11.16
C SER A 228 -3.28 -1.20 -10.98
N SER A 229 -2.23 -1.48 -10.22
CA SER A 229 -1.74 -2.83 -9.95
C SER A 229 -1.16 -2.97 -8.54
N PRO A 230 -1.57 -4.01 -7.80
CA PRO A 230 -0.97 -4.34 -6.50
C PRO A 230 0.50 -4.75 -6.63
N GLU A 231 0.92 -5.34 -7.76
CA GLU A 231 2.31 -5.75 -8.00
C GLU A 231 3.27 -4.56 -8.01
N VAL A 232 2.85 -3.42 -8.57
CA VAL A 232 3.66 -2.19 -8.58
C VAL A 232 3.83 -1.64 -7.15
N ALA A 233 2.76 -1.68 -6.33
CA ALA A 233 2.82 -1.28 -4.93
C ALA A 233 3.73 -2.19 -4.09
N ILE A 234 3.67 -3.51 -4.33
CA ILE A 234 4.54 -4.51 -3.69
C ILE A 234 6.01 -4.28 -4.05
N GLN A 235 6.31 -3.99 -5.33
CA GLN A 235 7.69 -3.82 -5.81
C GLN A 235 8.31 -2.47 -5.41
N SER A 236 7.51 -1.43 -5.19
CA SER A 236 7.97 -0.06 -4.94
C SER A 236 8.49 0.20 -3.51
N ASN A 237 8.74 -0.84 -2.70
CA ASN A 237 9.03 -0.74 -1.25
C ASN A 237 7.93 -0.07 -0.40
N LYS A 238 6.83 0.42 -0.99
CA LYS A 238 5.64 0.89 -0.25
C LYS A 238 4.85 -0.27 0.36
N GLY A 239 4.94 -1.48 -0.20
CA GLY A 239 4.41 -2.70 0.42
C GLY A 239 2.94 -2.56 0.87
N LEU A 240 2.70 -2.76 2.16
CA LEU A 240 1.38 -2.66 2.79
C LEU A 240 1.07 -1.26 3.34
N ASP A 241 2.04 -0.33 3.33
CA ASP A 241 1.82 1.06 3.77
C ASP A 241 0.87 1.80 2.81
N VAL A 242 0.79 1.33 1.56
CA VAL A 242 -0.19 1.80 0.57
C VAL A 242 -1.64 1.61 1.04
N LEU A 243 -1.92 0.66 1.93
CA LEU A 243 -3.27 0.43 2.44
C LEU A 243 -3.80 1.61 3.26
N GLY A 244 -2.91 2.39 3.90
CA GLY A 244 -3.28 3.66 4.52
C GLY A 244 -3.79 4.68 3.51
N GLU A 245 -3.02 4.86 2.43
CA GLU A 245 -3.37 5.76 1.32
C GLU A 245 -4.70 5.34 0.66
N LEU A 246 -4.88 4.04 0.38
CA LEU A 246 -6.13 3.51 -0.19
C LEU A 246 -7.34 3.76 0.73
N SER A 247 -7.18 3.51 2.04
CA SER A 247 -8.25 3.70 3.02
C SER A 247 -8.69 5.17 3.11
N GLU A 248 -7.75 6.10 3.17
CA GLU A 248 -8.05 7.55 3.18
C GLU A 248 -8.78 8.00 1.91
N ILE A 249 -8.27 7.62 0.73
CA ILE A 249 -8.86 8.00 -0.55
C ILE A 249 -10.27 7.40 -0.69
N SER A 250 -10.44 6.14 -0.31
CA SER A 250 -11.72 5.44 -0.35
C SER A 250 -12.77 6.17 0.49
N LEU A 251 -12.45 6.50 1.74
CA LEU A 251 -13.36 7.19 2.67
C LEU A 251 -13.68 8.63 2.24
N GLU A 252 -12.72 9.34 1.63
CA GLU A 252 -12.96 10.68 1.08
C GLU A 252 -13.95 10.61 -0.10
N ILE A 253 -13.76 9.66 -1.01
CA ILE A 253 -14.62 9.48 -2.18
C ILE A 253 -16.02 9.05 -1.74
N GLU A 254 -16.14 8.08 -0.85
CA GLU A 254 -17.43 7.64 -0.29
C GLU A 254 -18.22 8.81 0.29
N ARG A 255 -17.59 9.60 1.16
CA ARG A 255 -18.21 10.76 1.80
C ARG A 255 -18.62 11.82 0.77
N SER A 256 -17.75 12.07 -0.21
CA SER A 256 -18.02 13.06 -1.27
C SER A 256 -19.16 12.61 -2.16
N ALA A 257 -19.20 11.33 -2.54
CA ALA A 257 -20.26 10.76 -3.37
C ALA A 257 -21.61 10.76 -2.64
N ASN A 258 -21.63 10.37 -1.36
CA ASN A 258 -22.83 10.36 -0.51
C ASN A 258 -23.38 11.76 -0.20
N SER A 259 -22.63 12.82 -0.47
CA SER A 259 -23.14 14.21 -0.42
C SER A 259 -23.97 14.60 -1.67
N ILE A 260 -24.09 13.70 -2.64
CA ILE A 260 -24.81 13.88 -3.91
C ILE A 260 -25.80 12.75 -4.14
N LEU A 261 -25.36 11.50 -3.90
CA LEU A 261 -26.18 10.32 -4.11
C LEU A 261 -27.41 10.34 -3.18
N PRO A 262 -28.59 9.93 -3.69
CA PRO A 262 -29.75 9.73 -2.85
C PRO A 262 -29.53 8.54 -1.91
N GLU A 263 -30.25 8.49 -0.78
CA GLU A 263 -30.06 7.48 0.27
C GLU A 263 -30.19 6.04 -0.25
N ASP A 264 -31.05 5.78 -1.24
CA ASP A 264 -31.25 4.47 -1.84
C ASP A 264 -30.10 4.02 -2.78
N LYS A 265 -29.21 4.95 -3.14
CA LYS A 265 -28.02 4.70 -3.97
C LYS A 265 -26.72 5.09 -3.27
N SER A 266 -26.72 5.20 -1.94
CA SER A 266 -25.51 5.57 -1.19
C SER A 266 -24.36 4.61 -1.48
N ALA A 267 -23.17 5.16 -1.75
CA ALA A 267 -21.94 4.40 -1.78
C ALA A 267 -21.61 3.87 -0.37
N ALA A 268 -21.26 2.60 -0.27
CA ALA A 268 -20.80 1.99 0.97
C ALA A 268 -19.51 1.24 0.63
N HIS A 269 -18.37 1.88 0.89
CA HIS A 269 -17.09 1.28 0.57
C HIS A 269 -16.70 0.24 1.63
N THR A 270 -16.05 -0.81 1.19
CA THR A 270 -15.51 -1.86 2.03
C THR A 270 -14.39 -1.29 2.90
N PHE A 271 -14.38 -1.65 4.19
CA PHE A 271 -13.33 -1.20 5.10
C PHE A 271 -11.97 -1.76 4.69
N ILE A 272 -11.05 -0.86 4.36
CA ILE A 272 -9.66 -1.19 4.08
C ILE A 272 -8.87 -1.11 5.38
N ASN A 273 -8.25 -2.22 5.81
CA ASN A 273 -7.48 -2.29 7.05
C ASN A 273 -6.06 -1.74 6.87
N PRO A 274 -5.75 -0.51 7.33
CA PRO A 274 -4.42 0.08 7.19
C PRO A 274 -3.39 -0.56 8.13
N GLY A 275 -3.83 -1.31 9.15
CA GLY A 275 -2.97 -1.96 10.12
C GLY A 275 -2.06 -3.05 9.53
N LEU A 276 -2.43 -3.59 8.36
CA LEU A 276 -1.58 -4.49 7.58
C LEU A 276 -0.24 -3.84 7.19
N GLY A 277 -0.17 -2.50 7.05
CA GLY A 277 1.08 -1.74 6.86
C GLY A 277 2.12 -1.91 7.96
N ARG A 278 1.68 -2.24 9.19
CA ARG A 278 2.56 -2.39 10.37
C ARG A 278 3.32 -3.72 10.44
N LEU A 279 3.33 -4.49 9.34
CA LEU A 279 4.08 -5.73 9.20
C LEU A 279 5.59 -5.48 9.33
N GLY A 280 6.15 -5.94 10.45
CA GLY A 280 7.52 -5.69 10.85
C GLY A 280 7.62 -5.05 12.23
N GLU A 281 6.54 -4.54 12.83
CA GLU A 281 6.52 -4.16 14.25
C GLU A 281 6.31 -5.38 15.15
N ILE A 282 7.06 -5.46 16.26
CA ILE A 282 6.99 -6.60 17.19
C ILE A 282 5.56 -6.81 17.69
N VAL A 283 4.90 -5.74 18.15
CA VAL A 283 3.54 -5.80 18.72
C VAL A 283 2.57 -6.37 17.70
N TYR A 284 2.69 -5.95 16.45
CA TYR A 284 1.83 -6.40 15.37
C TYR A 284 2.08 -7.86 15.01
N SER A 285 3.34 -8.28 14.88
CA SER A 285 3.68 -9.69 14.62
C SER A 285 3.24 -10.61 15.76
N LEU A 286 3.31 -10.17 17.01
CA LEU A 286 2.81 -10.94 18.14
C LEU A 286 1.28 -11.02 18.16
N GLN A 287 0.59 -9.91 17.91
CA GLN A 287 -0.86 -9.90 17.83
C GLN A 287 -1.35 -10.82 16.72
N ASN A 288 -0.79 -10.72 15.52
CA ASN A 288 -1.17 -11.60 14.41
C ASN A 288 -0.74 -13.04 14.62
N GLY A 289 0.47 -13.27 15.12
CA GLY A 289 0.98 -14.63 15.36
C GLY A 289 0.18 -15.40 16.40
N PHE A 290 -0.27 -14.74 17.47
CA PHE A 290 -0.81 -15.42 18.65
C PHE A 290 -2.29 -15.14 18.96
N ILE A 291 -2.83 -14.00 18.52
CA ILE A 291 -4.21 -13.59 18.79
C ILE A 291 -5.07 -13.81 17.55
N ASP A 292 -4.79 -13.07 16.47
CA ASP A 292 -5.65 -13.06 15.28
C ASP A 292 -5.44 -14.30 14.40
N ARG A 293 -4.21 -14.86 14.41
CA ARG A 293 -3.81 -16.13 13.78
C ARG A 293 -4.24 -16.28 12.31
N PRO A 294 -3.97 -15.29 11.43
CA PRO A 294 -4.35 -15.38 10.02
C PRO A 294 -3.57 -16.49 9.29
N ASN A 295 -2.36 -16.80 9.74
CA ASN A 295 -1.55 -17.89 9.20
C ASN A 295 -0.82 -18.66 10.31
N LEU A 296 -1.34 -19.84 10.62
CA LEU A 296 -0.79 -20.71 11.66
C LEU A 296 0.55 -21.34 11.26
N SER A 297 0.75 -21.68 9.98
CA SER A 297 2.00 -22.31 9.53
C SER A 297 3.17 -21.33 9.59
N ALA A 298 2.95 -20.07 9.19
CA ALA A 298 3.93 -18.99 9.34
C ALA A 298 4.31 -18.78 10.81
N THR A 299 3.32 -18.80 11.71
CA THR A 299 3.56 -18.69 13.16
C THR A 299 4.44 -19.83 13.67
N ILE A 300 4.07 -21.09 13.38
CA ILE A 300 4.80 -22.27 13.83
C ILE A 300 6.23 -22.27 13.29
N LEU A 301 6.40 -22.02 12.00
CA LEU A 301 7.72 -22.04 11.35
C LEU A 301 8.62 -20.94 11.90
N SER A 302 8.09 -19.73 12.11
CA SER A 302 8.83 -18.63 12.72
C SER A 302 9.27 -18.94 14.14
N ILE A 303 8.39 -19.52 14.97
CA ILE A 303 8.76 -19.90 16.35
C ILE A 303 9.88 -20.93 16.34
N ILE A 304 9.74 -22.00 15.54
CA ILE A 304 10.73 -23.07 15.45
C ILE A 304 12.07 -22.51 14.98
N ALA A 305 12.08 -21.77 13.87
CA ALA A 305 13.31 -21.21 13.32
C ALA A 305 13.97 -20.22 14.29
N SER A 306 13.19 -19.37 14.96
CA SER A 306 13.71 -18.41 15.95
C SER A 306 14.35 -19.11 17.15
N LEU A 307 13.73 -20.19 17.64
CA LEU A 307 14.26 -20.98 18.76
C LEU A 307 15.52 -21.76 18.39
N VAL A 308 15.54 -22.38 17.21
CA VAL A 308 16.63 -23.26 16.78
C VAL A 308 17.96 -22.52 16.71
N VAL A 309 17.96 -21.29 16.19
CA VAL A 309 19.20 -20.51 16.01
C VAL A 309 19.90 -20.26 17.35
N ASP A 310 19.16 -19.91 18.40
CA ASP A 310 19.74 -19.59 19.71
C ASP A 310 20.01 -20.83 20.58
N ILE A 311 19.16 -21.86 20.47
CA ILE A 311 19.27 -23.06 21.32
C ILE A 311 20.33 -24.03 20.81
N PHE A 312 20.61 -24.04 19.50
CA PHE A 312 21.52 -25.02 18.90
C PHE A 312 22.95 -24.99 19.48
N PRO A 313 23.62 -23.82 19.65
CA PRO A 313 24.93 -23.75 20.30
C PRO A 313 24.94 -24.34 21.71
N VAL A 314 23.91 -24.01 22.50
CA VAL A 314 23.75 -24.50 23.87
C VAL A 314 23.59 -26.02 23.90
N LEU A 315 22.71 -26.58 23.05
CA LEU A 315 22.53 -28.03 22.96
C LEU A 315 23.83 -28.73 22.53
N PHE A 316 24.55 -28.15 21.57
CA PHE A 316 25.84 -28.68 21.14
C PHE A 316 26.84 -28.69 22.31
N ALA A 317 26.95 -27.59 23.06
CA ALA A 317 27.79 -27.52 24.26
C ALA A 317 27.43 -28.61 25.27
N LEU A 318 26.13 -28.85 25.47
CA LEU A 318 25.63 -29.86 26.40
C LEU A 318 25.85 -31.31 25.95
N ILE A 319 26.09 -31.56 24.66
CA ILE A 319 26.33 -32.91 24.13
C ILE A 319 27.83 -33.14 23.95
N ALA A 320 28.54 -32.18 23.36
CA ALA A 320 29.93 -32.33 22.93
C ALA A 320 30.95 -32.09 24.05
N LEU A 321 30.63 -31.28 25.08
CA LEU A 321 31.55 -30.96 26.16
C LEU A 321 31.23 -31.80 27.40
N ARG A 322 32.09 -32.74 27.76
CA ARG A 322 31.89 -33.57 28.96
C ARG A 322 32.29 -32.84 30.25
N PRO A 323 31.57 -33.05 31.37
CA PRO A 323 31.98 -32.51 32.66
C PRO A 323 33.31 -33.14 33.12
N GLY A 324 34.25 -32.33 33.63
CA GLY A 324 35.31 -32.80 34.53
C GLY A 324 36.60 -33.38 33.93
N ILE A 325 36.79 -33.41 32.61
CA ILE A 325 38.01 -33.99 31.99
C ILE A 325 39.31 -33.28 32.45
N LEU A 326 39.26 -31.98 32.76
CA LEU A 326 40.44 -31.23 33.22
C LEU A 326 40.81 -31.50 34.68
N ARG A 327 39.84 -31.95 35.50
CA ARG A 327 40.05 -32.25 36.92
C ARG A 327 40.75 -33.61 37.08
N GLU A 328 40.36 -34.58 36.25
CA GLU A 328 40.98 -35.91 36.22
C GLU A 328 42.46 -35.84 35.79
N LYS A 329 42.80 -34.92 34.89
CA LYS A 329 44.17 -34.76 34.40
C LYS A 329 45.10 -34.06 35.39
N THR A 330 44.58 -33.11 36.18
CA THR A 330 45.37 -32.43 37.22
C THR A 330 45.60 -33.32 38.44
N GLU A 331 44.62 -34.11 38.86
CA GLU A 331 44.81 -35.09 39.95
C GLU A 331 45.82 -36.20 39.57
N ILE A 332 45.88 -36.63 38.31
CA ILE A 332 46.85 -37.63 37.85
C ILE A 332 48.27 -37.03 37.74
N ASP A 333 48.40 -35.79 37.29
CA ASP A 333 49.70 -35.10 37.19
C ASP A 333 50.24 -34.67 38.58
N ASP A 334 49.37 -34.47 39.58
CA ASP A 334 49.78 -34.22 40.98
C ASP A 334 50.09 -35.51 41.77
N LEU A 335 49.76 -36.68 41.22
CA LEU A 335 50.03 -38.01 41.80
C LEU A 335 51.25 -38.72 41.18
N LEU A 336 51.91 -38.11 40.18
CA LEU A 336 53.12 -38.59 39.51
C LEU A 336 54.31 -37.66 39.78
#